data_AF-A0A2A2LNP8-F1
#
_entry.id   AF-A0A2A2LNP8-F1
#
_cell.length_a   1.000
_cell.length_b   1.000
_cell.length_c   1.000
_cell.angle_alpha   90.00
_cell.angle_beta   90.00
_cell.angle_gamma   90.00
#
_symmetry.space_group_name_H-M   'P 1'
#
loop_
_entity.id
_entity.type
_entity.pdbx_description
1 polymer ?
#
loop_
_entity_poly.entity_id
_entity_poly.type
_entity_poly.pdbx_seq_one_letter_code
_entity_poly.pdbx_strand_id
1 'polypeptide(L)'
;MGAPQFTIGVKYNGTSFVYFDKTLQDYTNWDLNEPLNLNTSNCVTNPVFTLQLSPPIGWTYFPVETTNPTAINFFVGQSNDSVTAQNRANNEILASALEAMASINMPVNNIQVTNDYKPISVENPGTGTTPATMALLGKVEGGALTQTAPGSATPIYTPYHVPVKIAIMKSIGNTRFNWNIVLNTLLQNLSIKYNTKIVGQSTISSS
;
A
#
# COMPACT_ATOMS: atom_id res chain seq x y z
N MET A 1 -25.03 -5.98 39.09
CA MET A 1 -23.59 -6.13 39.40
C MET A 1 -23.09 -7.32 38.60
N GLY A 2 -22.04 -7.14 37.78
CA GLY A 2 -21.46 -8.25 37.01
C GLY A 2 -20.69 -9.21 37.92
N ALA A 3 -20.67 -10.50 37.58
CA ALA A 3 -19.88 -11.50 38.31
C ALA A 3 -18.39 -11.13 38.27
N PRO A 4 -17.62 -11.41 39.35
CA PRO A 4 -16.18 -11.21 39.34
C PRO A 4 -15.54 -12.13 38.30
N GLN A 5 -14.69 -11.54 37.46
CA GLN A 5 -13.90 -12.27 36.47
C GLN A 5 -12.48 -12.42 37.00
N PHE A 6 -11.89 -13.60 36.82
CA PHE A 6 -10.48 -13.87 37.08
C PHE A 6 -9.81 -14.28 35.77
N THR A 7 -8.70 -13.63 35.43
CA THR A 7 -7.92 -13.94 34.24
C THR A 7 -6.79 -14.90 34.61
N ILE A 8 -6.70 -16.02 33.89
CA ILE A 8 -5.57 -16.95 34.00
C ILE A 8 -4.55 -16.70 32.90
N GLY A 9 -3.34 -17.19 33.12
CA GLY A 9 -2.16 -16.89 32.34
C GLY A 9 -2.11 -17.45 30.90
N VAL A 10 -3.23 -17.60 30.19
CA VAL A 10 -3.32 -18.24 28.86
C VAL A 10 -3.86 -17.25 27.82
N LYS A 11 -3.25 -17.19 26.63
CA LYS A 11 -3.74 -16.39 25.49
C LYS A 11 -3.70 -17.19 24.19
N TYR A 12 -4.61 -16.89 23.26
CA TYR A 12 -4.58 -17.44 21.90
C TYR A 12 -3.75 -16.53 20.98
N ASN A 13 -2.79 -17.09 20.25
CA ASN A 13 -1.91 -16.34 19.35
C ASN A 13 -2.33 -16.40 17.87
N GLY A 14 -3.46 -17.04 17.55
CA GLY A 14 -3.94 -17.27 16.19
C GLY A 14 -3.71 -18.68 15.64
N THR A 15 -2.79 -19.46 16.25
CA THR A 15 -2.54 -20.86 15.88
C THR A 15 -2.63 -21.79 17.07
N SER A 16 -2.18 -21.36 18.24
CA SER A 16 -2.22 -22.12 19.48
C SER A 16 -2.56 -21.22 20.67
N PHE A 17 -2.91 -21.85 21.79
CA PHE A 17 -2.81 -21.16 23.08
C PHE A 17 -1.34 -21.12 23.51
N VAL A 18 -0.98 -20.12 24.30
CA VAL A 18 0.36 -19.95 24.89
C VAL A 18 0.22 -19.34 26.28
N TYR A 19 1.11 -19.71 27.19
CA TYR A 19 1.19 -19.05 28.50
C TYR A 19 1.81 -17.64 28.36
N PHE A 20 1.40 -16.68 29.20
CA PHE A 20 1.98 -15.32 29.17
C PHE A 20 3.47 -15.30 29.51
N ASP A 21 3.92 -16.23 30.33
CA ASP A 21 5.33 -16.40 30.71
C ASP A 21 6.19 -17.07 29.62
N LYS A 22 5.57 -17.42 28.47
CA LYS A 22 6.21 -18.07 27.31
C LYS A 22 6.78 -19.46 27.60
N THR A 23 6.36 -20.10 28.69
CA THR A 23 6.62 -21.53 28.90
C THR A 23 5.88 -22.35 27.84
N LEU A 24 6.39 -23.55 27.55
CA LEU A 24 5.74 -24.48 26.64
C LEU A 24 4.37 -24.86 27.20
N GLN A 25 3.36 -24.86 26.32
CA GLN A 25 2.03 -25.29 26.71
C GLN A 25 1.97 -26.81 26.70
N ASP A 26 2.17 -27.42 27.87
CA ASP A 26 2.24 -28.88 28.00
C ASP A 26 0.95 -29.51 28.56
N TYR A 27 -0.03 -28.70 28.96
CA TYR A 27 -1.28 -29.17 29.55
C TYR A 27 -2.45 -28.22 29.26
N THR A 28 -3.61 -28.80 28.91
CA THR A 28 -4.91 -28.10 28.85
C THR A 28 -5.99 -29.00 29.42
N ASN A 29 -6.93 -28.41 30.15
CA ASN A 29 -8.10 -29.11 30.66
C ASN A 29 -9.32 -28.17 30.56
N TRP A 30 -9.74 -27.96 29.32
CA TRP A 30 -10.94 -27.17 29.03
C TRP A 30 -12.18 -27.91 29.53
N ASP A 31 -13.17 -27.15 29.99
CA ASP A 31 -14.46 -27.71 30.37
C ASP A 31 -15.21 -28.21 29.12
N LEU A 32 -16.28 -28.99 29.32
CA LEU A 32 -17.10 -29.50 28.24
C LEU A 32 -17.68 -28.34 27.41
N ASN A 33 -17.34 -28.32 26.11
CA ASN A 33 -17.64 -27.28 25.12
C ASN A 33 -16.69 -26.08 25.08
N GLU A 34 -15.65 -26.01 25.91
CA GLU A 34 -14.61 -24.98 25.81
C GLU A 34 -13.43 -25.44 24.93
N PRO A 35 -12.66 -24.50 24.33
CA PRO A 35 -12.83 -23.05 24.36
C PRO A 35 -13.96 -22.55 23.41
N LEU A 36 -14.95 -21.83 23.96
CA LEU A 36 -16.02 -21.18 23.21
C LEU A 36 -15.56 -19.81 22.72
N ASN A 37 -16.08 -19.39 21.55
CA ASN A 37 -15.82 -18.05 21.01
C ASN A 37 -14.33 -17.68 20.96
N LEU A 38 -13.46 -18.65 20.63
CA LEU A 38 -12.17 -18.34 20.01
C LEU A 38 -12.48 -17.32 18.91
N ASN A 39 -12.09 -16.06 19.10
CA ASN A 39 -12.56 -14.96 18.26
C ASN A 39 -11.88 -15.02 16.89
N THR A 40 -12.25 -16.02 16.10
CA THR A 40 -11.84 -16.26 14.72
C THR A 40 -12.53 -15.27 13.78
N SER A 41 -13.63 -14.64 14.20
CA SER A 41 -14.35 -13.59 13.46
C SER A 41 -13.55 -12.30 13.26
N ASN A 42 -12.49 -12.08 14.04
CA ASN A 42 -11.59 -10.92 13.91
C ASN A 42 -10.26 -11.27 13.25
N CYS A 43 -10.06 -12.52 12.83
CA CYS A 43 -8.86 -12.99 12.16
C CYS A 43 -9.00 -12.78 10.65
N VAL A 44 -8.26 -11.83 10.10
CA VAL A 44 -8.19 -11.59 8.65
C VAL A 44 -6.96 -12.32 8.12
N THR A 45 -7.18 -13.26 7.20
CA THR A 45 -6.15 -13.84 6.34
C THR A 45 -6.16 -13.13 4.99
N ASN A 46 -5.00 -12.99 4.39
CA ASN A 46 -4.79 -12.39 3.09
C ASN A 46 -5.52 -11.04 2.89
N PRO A 47 -5.20 -10.01 3.67
CA PRO A 47 -5.93 -8.75 3.60
C PRO A 47 -5.72 -8.06 2.25
N VAL A 48 -6.78 -7.40 1.79
CA VAL A 48 -6.76 -6.48 0.66
C VAL A 48 -6.99 -5.08 1.18
N PHE A 49 -6.01 -4.21 0.97
CA PHE A 49 -6.08 -2.79 1.28
C PHE A 49 -6.54 -2.04 0.05
N THR A 50 -7.61 -1.26 0.18
CA THR A 50 -8.04 -0.34 -0.87
C THR A 50 -7.74 1.09 -0.41
N LEU A 51 -7.03 1.84 -1.25
CA LEU A 51 -6.63 3.22 -0.97
C LEU A 51 -6.72 4.06 -2.24
N GLN A 52 -6.85 5.37 -2.07
CA GLN A 52 -6.76 6.33 -3.16
C GLN A 52 -5.43 7.08 -3.01
N LEU A 53 -4.66 7.18 -4.10
CA LEU A 53 -3.36 7.86 -4.06
C LEU A 53 -3.08 8.69 -5.31
N SER A 54 -2.29 9.74 -5.15
CA SER A 54 -1.53 10.35 -6.23
C SER A 54 -0.17 9.64 -6.30
N PRO A 55 0.17 9.00 -7.44
CA PRO A 55 1.39 8.22 -7.55
C PRO A 55 2.62 9.12 -7.54
N PRO A 56 3.75 8.65 -7.00
CA PRO A 56 5.02 9.35 -7.15
C PRO A 56 5.47 9.35 -8.60
N ILE A 57 6.32 10.32 -8.94
CA ILE A 57 6.69 10.54 -10.33
C ILE A 57 7.39 9.32 -10.98
N GLY A 58 8.13 8.56 -10.18
CA GLY A 58 8.79 7.33 -10.61
C GLY A 58 7.86 6.16 -10.96
N TRP A 59 6.57 6.26 -10.65
CA TRP A 59 5.54 5.30 -11.06
C TRP A 59 4.82 5.71 -12.34
N THR A 60 5.19 6.85 -12.92
CA THR A 60 4.72 7.31 -14.23
C THR A 60 5.86 7.16 -15.24
N TYR A 61 5.55 7.26 -16.52
CA TYR A 61 6.56 7.17 -17.56
C TYR A 61 6.45 8.26 -18.62
N PHE A 62 7.56 8.56 -19.26
CA PHE A 62 7.62 9.37 -20.45
C PHE A 62 8.44 8.62 -21.50
N PRO A 63 7.84 8.19 -22.63
CA PRO A 63 8.57 7.50 -23.67
C PRO A 63 9.63 8.43 -24.28
N VAL A 64 10.76 7.87 -24.69
CA VAL A 64 11.81 8.65 -25.35
C VAL A 64 11.28 9.20 -26.67
N GLU A 65 11.22 10.52 -26.78
CA GLU A 65 10.94 11.27 -28.02
C GLU A 65 12.02 10.97 -29.06
N THR A 66 11.66 10.28 -30.14
CA THR A 66 12.57 10.01 -31.26
C THR A 66 12.63 11.16 -32.26
N THR A 67 11.68 12.08 -32.19
CA THR A 67 11.48 13.18 -33.14
C THR A 67 12.06 14.51 -32.70
N ASN A 68 12.12 14.78 -31.39
CA ASN A 68 12.70 16.02 -30.87
C ASN A 68 13.55 15.78 -29.60
N PRO A 69 14.79 15.29 -29.74
CA PRO A 69 15.63 14.85 -28.61
C PRO A 69 16.13 16.00 -27.71
N THR A 70 15.86 17.26 -28.06
CA THR A 70 16.25 18.45 -27.27
C THR A 70 15.14 18.94 -26.34
N ALA A 71 13.92 18.43 -26.44
CA ALA A 71 12.82 18.81 -25.56
C ALA A 71 12.87 18.03 -24.23
N ILE A 72 13.16 18.73 -23.13
CA ILE A 72 13.16 18.18 -21.76
C ILE A 72 11.71 18.19 -21.23
N ASN A 73 10.88 17.31 -21.78
CA ASN A 73 9.46 17.23 -21.42
C ASN A 73 9.15 16.10 -20.43
N PHE A 74 10.17 15.65 -19.69
CA PHE A 74 10.03 14.67 -18.62
C PHE A 74 10.18 15.33 -17.25
N PHE A 75 9.71 14.64 -16.22
CA PHE A 75 10.00 15.01 -14.84
C PHE A 75 11.25 14.28 -14.34
N VAL A 76 12.05 14.95 -13.51
CA VAL A 76 13.21 14.31 -12.88
C VAL A 76 12.76 13.09 -12.07
N GLY A 77 13.38 11.93 -12.32
CA GLY A 77 13.06 10.68 -11.63
C GLY A 77 11.88 9.89 -12.22
N GLN A 78 11.26 10.37 -13.31
CA GLN A 78 10.26 9.65 -14.09
C GLN A 78 10.89 8.46 -14.85
N SER A 79 10.12 7.39 -15.04
CA SER A 79 10.58 6.25 -15.84
C SER A 79 10.52 6.54 -17.34
N ASN A 80 11.35 5.85 -18.12
CA ASN A 80 11.40 5.92 -19.58
C ASN A 80 10.33 5.07 -20.28
N ASP A 81 9.78 4.07 -19.60
CA ASP A 81 8.77 3.17 -20.15
C ASP A 81 7.82 2.64 -19.06
N SER A 82 6.68 2.10 -19.50
CA SER A 82 5.62 1.62 -18.62
C SER A 82 6.01 0.37 -17.81
N VAL A 83 6.90 -0.48 -18.32
CA VAL A 83 7.35 -1.70 -17.63
C VAL A 83 8.28 -1.32 -16.48
N THR A 84 9.22 -0.40 -16.73
CA THR A 84 10.11 0.14 -15.70
C THR A 84 9.31 0.86 -14.61
N ALA A 85 8.31 1.67 -14.99
CA ALA A 85 7.41 2.32 -14.03
C ALA A 85 6.62 1.32 -13.19
N GLN A 86 6.08 0.27 -13.81
CA GLN A 86 5.34 -0.79 -13.10
C GLN A 86 6.25 -1.55 -12.13
N ASN A 87 7.47 -1.88 -12.54
CA ASN A 87 8.43 -2.59 -11.69
C ASN A 87 8.81 -1.74 -10.47
N ARG A 88 8.98 -0.42 -10.63
CA ARG A 88 9.20 0.49 -9.50
C ARG A 88 8.01 0.51 -8.56
N ALA A 89 6.80 0.70 -9.07
CA ALA A 89 5.59 0.66 -8.25
C ALA A 89 5.47 -0.65 -7.46
N ASN A 90 5.68 -1.79 -8.12
CA ASN A 90 5.63 -3.11 -7.49
C ASN A 90 6.67 -3.25 -6.37
N ASN A 91 7.91 -2.85 -6.63
CA ASN A 91 9.01 -2.98 -5.66
C ASN A 91 8.82 -2.06 -4.45
N GLU A 92 8.38 -0.82 -4.67
CA GLU A 92 8.17 0.17 -3.61
C GLU A 92 6.95 -0.19 -2.74
N ILE A 93 5.86 -0.69 -3.35
CA ILE A 93 4.71 -1.23 -2.62
C ILE A 93 5.08 -2.47 -1.81
N LEU A 94 5.80 -3.42 -2.42
CA LEU A 94 6.27 -4.64 -1.75
C LEU A 94 7.15 -4.30 -0.55
N ALA A 95 8.17 -3.45 -0.73
CA ALA A 95 9.05 -3.02 0.34
C ALA A 95 8.28 -2.35 1.48
N SER A 96 7.37 -1.41 1.15
CA SER A 96 6.55 -0.72 2.14
C SER A 96 5.67 -1.67 2.96
N ALA A 97 5.07 -2.66 2.31
CA ALA A 97 4.20 -3.64 2.96
C ALA A 97 4.97 -4.60 3.87
N LEU A 98 6.13 -5.10 3.42
CA LEU A 98 6.98 -5.97 4.23
C LEU A 98 7.55 -5.23 5.45
N GLU A 99 7.99 -3.99 5.28
CA GLU A 99 8.43 -3.15 6.41
C GLU A 99 7.29 -2.88 7.40
N ALA A 100 6.08 -2.62 6.89
CA ALA A 100 4.91 -2.40 7.74
C ALA A 100 4.56 -3.65 8.56
N MET A 101 4.63 -4.85 7.96
CA MET A 101 4.46 -6.11 8.68
C MET A 101 5.57 -6.35 9.72
N ALA A 102 6.82 -6.10 9.34
CA ALA A 102 7.97 -6.25 10.24
C ALA A 102 7.89 -5.31 11.45
N SER A 103 7.30 -4.11 11.30
CA SER A 103 7.15 -3.12 12.38
C SER A 103 6.35 -3.63 13.59
N ILE A 104 5.49 -4.63 13.39
CA ILE A 104 4.71 -5.28 14.45
C ILE A 104 5.10 -6.74 14.67
N ASN A 105 6.32 -7.12 14.26
CA ASN A 105 6.87 -8.47 14.38
C ASN A 105 6.03 -9.55 13.66
N MET A 106 5.33 -9.21 12.57
CA MET A 106 4.69 -10.22 11.74
C MET A 106 5.74 -10.97 10.90
N PRO A 107 5.60 -12.29 10.73
CA PRO A 107 6.45 -13.05 9.83
C PRO A 107 6.33 -12.54 8.38
N VAL A 108 7.46 -12.24 7.76
CA VAL A 108 7.55 -11.71 6.38
C VAL A 108 8.05 -12.75 5.37
N ASN A 109 8.43 -13.94 5.84
CA ASN A 109 8.97 -15.01 5.02
C ASN A 109 7.85 -15.62 4.14
N ASN A 110 8.13 -15.82 2.85
CA ASN A 110 7.20 -16.38 1.86
C ASN A 110 5.90 -15.57 1.66
N ILE A 111 5.87 -14.31 2.09
CA ILE A 111 4.77 -13.38 1.83
C ILE A 111 4.85 -12.90 0.38
N GLN A 112 3.69 -12.81 -0.26
CA GLN A 112 3.56 -12.22 -1.59
C GLN A 112 2.71 -10.96 -1.48
N VAL A 113 3.16 -9.86 -2.07
CA VAL A 113 2.39 -8.61 -2.13
C VAL A 113 2.10 -8.31 -3.59
N THR A 114 0.82 -8.14 -3.93
CA THR A 114 0.38 -7.80 -5.28
C THR A 114 -0.40 -6.49 -5.25
N ASN A 115 -0.41 -5.77 -6.37
CA ASN A 115 -1.18 -4.54 -6.53
C ASN A 115 -1.76 -4.43 -7.94
N ASP A 116 -2.81 -3.62 -8.10
CA ASP A 116 -3.48 -3.38 -9.39
C ASP A 116 -3.11 -2.04 -10.04
N TYR A 117 -2.11 -1.32 -9.53
CA TYR A 117 -1.68 -0.03 -10.07
C TYR A 117 -1.24 -0.17 -11.53
N LYS A 118 -1.60 0.83 -12.35
CA LYS A 118 -1.21 0.93 -13.76
C LYS A 118 -0.52 2.28 -14.02
N PRO A 119 0.75 2.27 -14.45
CA PRO A 119 1.46 3.47 -14.87
C PRO A 119 0.75 4.20 -16.00
N ILE A 120 0.78 5.53 -15.94
CA ILE A 120 0.32 6.40 -17.02
C ILE A 120 1.49 7.17 -17.63
N SER A 121 1.34 7.52 -18.90
CA SER A 121 2.27 8.43 -19.55
C SER A 121 1.88 9.87 -19.25
N VAL A 122 2.83 10.67 -18.75
CA VAL A 122 2.60 12.09 -18.47
C VAL A 122 3.79 12.92 -18.91
N GLU A 123 3.48 14.06 -19.51
CA GLU A 123 4.46 15.01 -19.98
C GLU A 123 4.61 16.18 -18.98
N ASN A 124 5.85 16.66 -18.82
CA ASN A 124 6.15 17.90 -18.15
C ASN A 124 6.06 19.05 -19.16
N PRO A 125 5.10 19.99 -19.03
CA PRO A 125 4.93 21.08 -19.99
C PRO A 125 6.12 22.05 -20.06
N GLY A 126 7.08 21.98 -19.12
CA GLY A 126 8.22 22.90 -19.06
C GLY A 126 7.81 24.38 -18.95
N THR A 127 8.76 25.29 -19.19
CA THR A 127 8.49 26.74 -19.30
C THR A 127 8.19 27.19 -20.74
N GLY A 128 8.12 26.25 -21.69
CA GLY A 128 7.89 26.53 -23.11
C GLY A 128 6.41 26.53 -23.46
N THR A 129 5.93 27.61 -24.07
CA THR A 129 4.52 27.92 -24.39
C THR A 129 3.88 27.09 -25.50
N THR A 130 4.21 25.81 -25.63
CA THR A 130 3.50 24.89 -26.55
C THR A 130 3.17 23.60 -25.82
N PRO A 131 1.90 23.15 -25.82
CA PRO A 131 1.57 21.85 -25.30
C PRO A 131 2.24 20.80 -26.19
N ALA A 132 3.19 20.12 -25.57
CA ALA A 132 3.25 18.68 -25.51
C ALA A 132 2.94 17.90 -26.78
N THR A 133 3.96 17.18 -27.24
CA THR A 133 3.82 16.10 -28.21
C THR A 133 2.87 14.99 -27.73
N MET A 134 2.49 14.98 -26.43
CA MET A 134 1.57 14.00 -25.83
C MET A 134 0.20 14.54 -25.38
N ALA A 135 -0.74 13.60 -25.24
CA ALA A 135 -2.14 13.87 -24.88
C ALA A 135 -2.38 14.30 -23.41
N LEU A 136 -1.42 14.07 -22.50
CA LEU A 136 -1.61 14.27 -21.05
C LEU A 136 -0.42 14.99 -20.40
N LEU A 137 -0.71 16.13 -19.80
CA LEU A 137 0.22 16.95 -19.02
C LEU A 137 0.10 16.63 -17.53
N GLY A 138 1.23 16.57 -16.85
CA GLY A 138 1.30 16.40 -15.40
C GLY A 138 1.62 17.69 -14.65
N LYS A 139 1.27 17.72 -13.36
CA LYS A 139 1.80 18.68 -12.40
C LYS A 139 2.24 17.95 -11.14
N VAL A 140 3.51 18.15 -10.78
CA VAL A 140 4.15 17.45 -9.66
C VAL A 140 4.28 18.36 -8.46
N GLU A 141 3.86 17.88 -7.30
CA GLU A 141 4.02 18.60 -6.03
C GLU A 141 4.47 17.61 -4.95
N GLY A 142 5.57 17.91 -4.25
CA GLY A 142 6.11 17.01 -3.23
C GLY A 142 6.49 15.62 -3.77
N GLY A 143 6.93 15.52 -5.03
CA GLY A 143 7.33 14.27 -5.68
C GLY A 143 6.20 13.41 -6.24
N ALA A 144 4.92 13.78 -6.02
CA ALA A 144 3.74 13.10 -6.54
C ALA A 144 3.11 13.82 -7.74
N LEU A 145 2.55 13.06 -8.68
CA LEU A 145 1.68 13.57 -9.73
C LEU A 145 0.32 13.92 -9.13
N THR A 146 0.11 15.20 -8.83
CA THR A 146 -1.08 15.67 -8.07
C THR A 146 -2.20 16.18 -8.95
N GLN A 147 -1.88 16.65 -10.15
CA GLN A 147 -2.87 17.14 -11.09
C GLN A 147 -2.49 16.73 -12.51
N THR A 148 -3.48 16.57 -13.36
CA THR A 148 -3.30 16.32 -14.79
C THR A 148 -4.17 17.27 -15.60
N ALA A 149 -3.78 17.51 -16.85
CA ALA A 149 -4.55 18.27 -17.83
C ALA A 149 -4.40 17.63 -19.20
N PRO A 150 -5.44 17.65 -20.05
CA PRO A 150 -5.27 17.34 -21.47
C PRO A 150 -4.22 18.26 -22.12
N GLY A 151 -3.51 17.78 -23.14
CA GLY A 151 -2.60 18.60 -23.95
C GLY A 151 -3.36 19.78 -24.58
N SER A 152 -3.06 21.01 -24.13
CA SER A 152 -3.72 22.25 -24.57
C SER A 152 -2.80 23.45 -24.35
N ALA A 153 -2.90 24.47 -25.21
CA ALA A 153 -2.11 25.69 -25.09
C ALA A 153 -2.39 26.47 -23.79
N THR A 154 -3.54 26.21 -23.19
CA THR A 154 -3.91 26.70 -21.86
C THR A 154 -4.44 25.51 -21.06
N PRO A 155 -3.56 24.75 -20.38
CA PRO A 155 -3.97 23.55 -19.67
C PRO A 155 -4.79 23.90 -18.42
N ILE A 156 -5.96 23.27 -18.28
CA ILE A 156 -6.78 23.34 -17.06
C ILE A 156 -6.49 22.08 -16.24
N TYR A 157 -5.80 22.25 -15.13
CA TYR A 157 -5.40 21.15 -14.25
C TYR A 157 -6.51 20.71 -13.32
N THR A 158 -6.75 19.40 -13.28
CA THR A 158 -7.68 18.75 -12.35
C THR A 158 -6.94 17.83 -11.39
N PRO A 159 -7.39 17.69 -10.12
CA PRO A 159 -6.80 16.75 -9.17
C PRO A 159 -6.70 15.33 -9.73
N TYR A 160 -5.54 14.70 -9.58
CA TYR A 160 -5.27 13.36 -10.07
C TYR A 160 -4.96 12.41 -8.91
N HIS A 161 -5.77 11.37 -8.82
CA HIS A 161 -5.70 10.32 -7.81
C HIS A 161 -6.29 9.03 -8.42
N VAL A 162 -5.74 7.89 -8.03
CA VAL A 162 -6.15 6.57 -8.53
C VAL A 162 -6.46 5.63 -7.38
N PRO A 163 -7.51 4.79 -7.52
CA PRO A 163 -7.71 3.66 -6.63
C PRO A 163 -6.59 2.65 -6.84
N VAL A 164 -6.00 2.18 -5.74
CA VAL A 164 -5.06 1.07 -5.74
C VAL A 164 -5.51 0.05 -4.70
N LYS A 165 -5.55 -1.21 -5.12
CA LYS A 165 -5.72 -2.37 -4.25
C LYS A 165 -4.37 -3.03 -4.04
N ILE A 166 -4.02 -3.27 -2.79
CA ILE A 166 -2.81 -3.99 -2.38
C ILE A 166 -3.25 -5.24 -1.64
N ALA A 167 -2.96 -6.42 -2.19
CA ALA A 167 -3.26 -7.69 -1.55
C ALA A 167 -1.98 -8.28 -0.95
N ILE A 168 -2.02 -8.56 0.34
CA ILE A 168 -0.96 -9.33 1.02
C ILE A 168 -1.44 -10.78 1.01
N MET A 169 -0.73 -11.65 0.32
CA MET A 169 -1.04 -13.07 0.16
C MET A 169 -0.07 -13.94 0.94
N LYS A 170 -0.54 -15.14 1.30
CA LYS A 170 0.19 -16.12 2.13
C LYS A 170 0.52 -15.60 3.53
N SER A 171 -0.15 -14.53 3.96
CA SER A 171 -0.03 -14.01 5.31
C SER A 171 -0.67 -14.95 6.31
N ILE A 172 -0.02 -15.14 7.46
CA ILE A 172 -0.65 -15.75 8.62
C ILE A 172 -1.82 -14.86 9.05
N GLY A 173 -2.94 -15.49 9.42
CA GLY A 173 -4.12 -14.77 9.90
C GLY A 173 -3.80 -13.92 11.13
N ASN A 174 -4.29 -12.69 11.14
CA ASN A 174 -4.05 -11.77 12.24
C ASN A 174 -5.30 -10.92 12.53
N THR A 175 -5.33 -10.29 13.71
CA THR A 175 -6.45 -9.44 14.11
C THR A 175 -6.60 -8.23 13.19
N ARG A 176 -7.84 -7.77 12.99
CA ARG A 176 -8.10 -6.52 12.25
C ARG A 176 -7.38 -5.31 12.84
N PHE A 177 -7.17 -5.30 14.16
CA PHE A 177 -6.37 -4.27 14.84
C PHE A 177 -4.92 -4.26 14.34
N ASN A 178 -4.26 -5.42 14.30
CA ASN A 178 -2.89 -5.52 13.78
C ASN A 178 -2.82 -5.16 12.30
N TRP A 179 -3.80 -5.56 11.49
CA TRP A 179 -3.86 -5.15 10.09
C TRP A 179 -4.10 -3.65 9.89
N ASN A 180 -4.82 -2.99 10.79
CA ASN A 180 -4.93 -1.53 10.78
C ASN A 180 -3.58 -0.85 11.09
N ILE A 181 -2.78 -1.41 11.98
CA ILE A 181 -1.42 -0.91 12.23
C ILE A 181 -0.56 -1.09 10.97
N VAL A 182 -0.59 -2.27 10.34
CA VAL A 182 0.13 -2.52 9.08
C VAL A 182 -0.33 -1.55 7.99
N LEU A 183 -1.64 -1.33 7.83
CA LEU A 183 -2.15 -0.37 6.86
C LEU A 183 -1.62 1.04 7.13
N ASN A 184 -1.70 1.54 8.37
CA ASN A 184 -1.21 2.88 8.70
C ASN A 184 0.29 3.02 8.46
N THR A 185 1.10 2.04 8.85
CA THR A 185 2.55 2.03 8.59
C THR A 185 2.86 1.94 7.10
N LEU A 186 2.10 1.16 6.33
CA LEU A 186 2.20 1.09 4.87
C LEU A 186 1.94 2.45 4.23
N LEU A 187 0.85 3.13 4.62
CA LEU A 187 0.52 4.47 4.10
C LEU A 187 1.61 5.49 4.47
N GLN A 188 2.18 5.39 5.67
CA GLN A 188 3.29 6.23 6.11
C GLN A 188 4.56 5.97 5.29
N ASN A 189 4.92 4.71 5.06
CA ASN A 189 6.08 4.33 4.23
C ASN A 189 5.91 4.84 2.80
N LEU A 190 4.75 4.62 2.17
CA LEU A 190 4.45 5.13 0.83
C LEU A 190 4.57 6.66 0.75
N SER A 191 4.10 7.37 1.79
CA SER A 191 4.11 8.83 1.78
C SER A 191 5.50 9.42 2.02
N ILE A 192 6.23 8.90 3.03
CA ILE A 192 7.49 9.49 3.47
C ILE A 192 8.67 9.00 2.63
N LYS A 193 8.73 7.70 2.32
CA LYS A 193 9.87 7.11 1.61
C LYS A 193 9.75 7.23 0.09
N TYR A 194 8.52 7.15 -0.41
CA TYR A 194 8.25 7.04 -1.84
C TYR A 194 7.48 8.22 -2.41
N ASN A 195 7.21 9.28 -1.63
CA ASN A 195 6.53 10.50 -2.09
C ASN A 195 5.12 10.25 -2.67
N THR A 196 4.44 9.19 -2.26
CA THR A 196 3.04 8.97 -2.61
C THR A 196 2.17 9.94 -1.82
N LYS A 197 1.13 10.53 -2.41
CA LYS A 197 0.13 11.27 -1.61
C LYS A 197 -1.13 10.44 -1.45
N ILE A 198 -1.44 10.05 -0.22
CA ILE A 198 -2.66 9.33 0.10
C ILE A 198 -3.83 10.32 0.16
N VAL A 199 -4.93 9.97 -0.49
CA VAL A 199 -6.17 10.75 -0.54
C VAL A 199 -7.31 9.89 0.00
N GLY A 200 -8.24 10.47 0.75
CA GLY A 200 -9.45 9.76 1.19
C GLY A 200 -9.21 8.65 2.23
N GLN A 201 -10.25 7.86 2.48
CA GLN A 201 -10.26 6.79 3.47
C GLN A 201 -9.74 5.48 2.87
N SER A 202 -8.79 4.84 3.56
CA SER A 202 -8.32 3.49 3.25
C SER A 202 -9.16 2.43 3.96
N THR A 203 -9.43 1.30 3.30
CA THR A 203 -10.25 0.21 3.85
C THR A 203 -9.55 -1.14 3.77
N ILE A 204 -9.92 -2.06 4.67
CA ILE A 204 -9.42 -3.44 4.72
C ILE A 204 -10.56 -4.39 4.46
N SER A 205 -10.42 -5.26 3.45
CA SER A 205 -11.29 -6.40 3.20
C SER A 205 -10.51 -7.72 3.28
N SER A 206 -11.18 -8.83 3.55
CA SER A 206 -10.63 -10.17 3.35
C SER A 206 -10.74 -10.56 1.88
N SER A 207 -9.73 -11.26 1.34
CA SER A 207 -9.82 -11.91 0.03
C SER A 207 -10.63 -13.20 0.09
#